data_AF-A0AAD7CAF7-F1
#
_entry.id   AF-A0AAD7CAF7-F1
#
_cell.length_a   1.000
_cell.length_b   1.000
_cell.length_c   1.000
_cell.angle_alpha   90.00
_cell.angle_beta   90.00
_cell.angle_gamma   90.00
#
_symmetry.space_group_name_H-M   'P 1'
#
loop_
_entity.id
_entity.type
_entity.pdbx_description
1 polymer ?
#
loop_
_entity_poly.entity_id
_entity_poly.type
_entity_poly.pdbx_seq_one_letter_code
_entity_poly.pdbx_strand_id
1 'polypeptide(L)'
;RLNKENIPSRAYIAFKSEEQLAQFGRDYDGHLFRDKAGNESYAVVEFAPYQKVPPEKKKADARSGTIESDEDYISFLESLKAQASNEPVTLESLSMSWSRPNYQRL
;
A
#
# COMPACT_ATOMS: atom_id res chain seq x y z
N ARG A 1 22.33 4.40 -14.56
CA ARG A 1 20.98 3.97 -14.10
C ARG A 1 21.19 3.19 -12.81
N LEU A 2 20.51 3.60 -11.74
CA LEU A 2 20.79 3.23 -10.35
C LEU A 2 20.62 1.72 -10.15
N ASN A 3 21.61 1.09 -9.51
CA ASN A 3 21.60 -0.31 -9.09
C ASN A 3 20.41 -0.52 -8.14
N LYS A 4 19.30 -1.01 -8.67
CA LYS A 4 18.11 -1.34 -7.88
C LYS A 4 18.35 -2.75 -7.35
N GLU A 5 19.09 -2.81 -6.25
CA GLU A 5 19.24 -4.01 -5.44
C GLU A 5 17.86 -4.66 -5.29
N ASN A 6 17.71 -5.89 -5.77
CA ASN A 6 16.45 -6.62 -5.69
C ASN A 6 16.23 -7.01 -4.22
N ILE A 7 15.50 -6.17 -3.48
CA ILE A 7 15.17 -6.45 -2.08
C ILE A 7 14.22 -7.65 -2.08
N PRO A 8 14.61 -8.80 -1.50
CA PRO A 8 13.74 -9.96 -1.45
C PRO A 8 12.52 -9.64 -0.58
N SER A 9 11.33 -9.78 -1.17
CA SER A 9 10.07 -9.72 -0.43
C SER A 9 9.95 -10.93 0.49
N ARG A 10 9.59 -10.70 1.76
CA ARG A 10 9.43 -11.77 2.76
C ARG A 10 7.99 -11.78 3.28
N ALA A 11 7.39 -12.97 3.33
CA ALA A 11 6.05 -13.18 3.87
C ALA A 11 6.06 -14.32 4.89
N TYR A 12 5.28 -14.20 5.95
CA TYR A 12 5.09 -15.24 6.95
C TYR A 12 3.69 -15.84 6.80
N ILE A 13 3.62 -17.16 6.67
CA ILE A 13 2.37 -17.90 6.48
C ILE A 13 2.23 -18.87 7.64
N ALA A 14 1.08 -18.81 8.33
CA ALA A 14 0.73 -19.76 9.38
C ALA A 14 -0.22 -20.81 8.80
N PHE A 15 0.17 -22.08 8.86
CA PHE A 15 -0.66 -23.20 8.43
C PHE A 15 -1.46 -23.77 9.61
N LYS A 16 -2.67 -24.27 9.32
CA LYS A 16 -3.52 -24.92 10.33
C LYS A 16 -3.21 -26.41 10.51
N SER A 17 -2.63 -27.05 9.51
CA SER A 17 -2.23 -28.47 9.55
C SER A 17 -0.82 -28.63 8.97
N GLU A 18 -0.10 -29.63 9.47
CA GLU A 18 1.26 -29.94 9.03
C GLU A 18 1.31 -30.49 7.60
N GLU A 19 0.27 -31.19 7.15
CA GLU A 19 0.16 -31.67 5.78
C GLU A 19 0.15 -30.51 4.77
N GLN A 20 -0.55 -29.42 5.09
CA GLN A 20 -0.58 -28.23 4.24
C GLN A 20 0.79 -27.54 4.19
N LEU A 21 1.47 -27.46 5.33
CA LEU A 21 2.84 -26.93 5.40
C LEU A 21 3.80 -27.76 4.55
N ALA A 22 3.76 -29.09 4.69
CA ALA A 22 4.63 -30.00 3.95
C ALA A 22 4.36 -29.96 2.43
N GLN A 23 3.09 -29.85 2.03
CA GLN A 23 2.73 -29.70 0.62
C GLN A 23 3.22 -28.36 0.06
N PHE A 24 2.96 -27.26 0.76
CA PHE A 24 3.38 -25.93 0.33
C PHE A 24 4.91 -25.83 0.20
N GLY A 25 5.66 -26.31 1.20
CA GLY A 25 7.11 -26.28 1.18
C GLY A 25 7.70 -27.03 -0.01
N ARG A 26 7.16 -28.22 -0.32
CA ARG A 26 7.63 -29.01 -1.48
C ARG A 26 7.34 -28.35 -2.83
N ASP A 27 6.19 -27.69 -2.95
CA ASP A 27 5.74 -27.14 -4.23
C ASP A 27 6.33 -25.75 -4.52
N TYR A 28 6.62 -24.97 -3.47
CA TYR A 28 7.04 -23.56 -3.59
C TYR A 28 8.53 -23.31 -3.32
N ASP A 29 9.24 -24.21 -2.65
CA ASP A 29 10.67 -24.04 -2.45
C ASP A 29 11.44 -24.17 -3.77
N GLY A 30 12.17 -23.13 -4.14
CA GLY A 30 12.86 -23.03 -5.43
C GLY A 30 11.95 -22.68 -6.61
N HIS A 31 10.68 -22.33 -6.39
CA HIS A 31 9.75 -22.00 -7.48
C HIS A 31 10.17 -20.72 -8.21
N LEU A 32 10.24 -20.79 -9.54
CA LEU A 32 10.60 -19.66 -10.41
C LEU A 32 9.35 -18.88 -10.83
N PHE A 33 9.23 -17.66 -10.31
CA PHE A 33 8.21 -16.71 -10.73
C PHE A 33 8.74 -15.84 -11.87
N ARG A 34 7.94 -15.74 -12.94
CA ARG A 34 8.18 -14.82 -14.06
C ARG A 34 7.11 -13.76 -14.08
N ASP A 35 7.52 -12.50 -14.01
CA ASP A 35 6.60 -11.38 -14.15
C ASP A 35 6.31 -11.03 -15.62
N LYS A 36 5.35 -10.12 -15.86
CA LYS A 36 5.01 -9.65 -17.20
C LYS A 36 6.12 -8.86 -17.88
N ALA A 37 7.09 -8.36 -17.12
CA ALA A 37 8.26 -7.64 -17.62
C ALA A 37 9.44 -8.59 -17.93
N GLY A 38 9.28 -9.90 -17.73
CA GLY A 38 10.31 -10.91 -17.97
C GLY A 38 11.31 -11.07 -16.84
N ASN A 39 11.09 -10.45 -15.67
CA ASN A 39 11.95 -10.64 -14.52
C ASN A 39 11.68 -12.01 -13.88
N GLU A 40 12.77 -12.70 -13.57
CA GLU A 40 12.80 -13.99 -12.92
C GLU A 40 13.08 -13.81 -11.43
N SER A 41 12.24 -14.39 -10.57
CA SER A 41 12.40 -14.36 -9.11
C SER A 41 12.21 -15.76 -8.55
N TYR A 42 13.18 -16.21 -7.75
CA TYR A 42 13.12 -17.51 -7.09
C TYR A 42 12.46 -17.34 -5.71
N ALA A 43 11.49 -18.18 -5.39
CA ALA A 43 11.01 -18.31 -4.02
C ALA A 43 11.93 -19.24 -3.23
N VAL A 44 12.17 -18.86 -1.98
CA VAL A 44 12.85 -19.68 -0.99
C VAL A 44 11.90 -19.81 0.19
N VAL A 45 11.62 -21.05 0.58
CA VAL A 45 10.78 -21.32 1.73
C VAL A 45 11.70 -21.70 2.89
N GLU A 46 11.68 -20.88 3.94
CA GLU A 46 12.44 -21.15 5.15
C GLU A 46 11.55 -21.04 6.38
N PHE A 47 11.97 -21.73 7.45
CA PHE A 47 11.29 -21.62 8.73
C PHE A 47 11.44 -20.21 9.29
N ALA A 48 10.33 -19.64 9.77
CA ALA A 48 10.35 -18.36 10.47
C ALA A 48 11.36 -18.41 11.63
N PRO A 49 12.18 -17.35 11.83
CA PRO A 49 13.11 -17.28 12.96
C PRO A 49 12.41 -17.43 14.32
N TYR A 50 11.13 -17.03 14.36
CA TYR A 50 10.26 -17.22 15.50
C TYR A 50 9.00 -17.98 15.05
N GLN A 51 8.88 -19.22 15.51
CA GLN A 51 7.78 -20.12 15.14
C GLN A 51 6.47 -19.83 15.87
N LYS A 52 6.49 -19.00 16.92
CA LYS A 52 5.23 -18.66 17.62
C LYS A 52 4.52 -17.57 16.82
N VAL A 53 3.33 -17.88 16.33
CA VAL A 53 2.44 -16.91 15.70
C VAL A 53 2.08 -15.86 16.76
N PRO A 54 2.36 -14.56 16.53
CA PRO A 54 1.88 -13.51 17.41
C PRO A 54 0.35 -13.65 17.53
N PRO A 55 -0.21 -13.71 18.75
CA PRO A 55 -1.66 -13.82 18.89
C PRO A 55 -2.32 -12.64 18.19
N GLU A 56 -3.39 -12.90 17.44
CA GLU A 56 -4.19 -11.89 16.72
C GLU A 56 -4.97 -10.96 17.67
N LYS A 57 -4.36 -10.49 18.76
CA LYS A 57 -4.88 -9.37 19.54
C LYS A 57 -4.65 -8.10 18.74
N LYS A 58 -5.32 -7.96 17.59
CA LYS A 58 -5.58 -6.66 17.00
C LYS A 58 -6.52 -5.96 17.97
N LYS A 59 -5.98 -5.15 18.87
CA LYS A 59 -6.79 -4.11 19.51
C LYS A 59 -7.37 -3.31 18.34
N ALA A 60 -8.69 -3.35 18.18
CA ALA A 60 -9.35 -2.46 17.24
C ALA A 60 -8.90 -1.04 17.57
N ASP A 61 -8.36 -0.33 16.59
CA ASP A 61 -7.94 1.05 16.80
C ASP A 61 -9.17 1.85 17.22
N ALA A 62 -9.09 2.53 18.36
CA ALA A 62 -10.20 3.33 18.88
C ALA A 62 -10.59 4.48 17.93
N ARG A 63 -9.69 4.85 17.00
CA ARG A 63 -9.88 5.88 15.97
C ARG A 63 -10.25 5.28 14.61
N SER A 64 -10.43 3.97 14.50
CA SER A 64 -10.95 3.34 13.29
C SER A 64 -12.39 3.79 13.06
N GLY A 65 -12.67 4.35 11.88
CA GLY A 65 -14.03 4.76 11.49
C GLY A 65 -14.51 6.08 12.11
N THR A 66 -13.64 6.88 12.74
CA THR A 66 -14.02 8.18 13.33
C THR A 66 -13.89 9.35 12.38
N ILE A 67 -13.48 9.13 11.12
CA ILE A 67 -13.29 10.20 10.14
C ILE A 67 -14.58 10.99 9.88
N GLU A 68 -15.75 10.35 9.95
CA GLU A 68 -17.04 11.02 9.76
C GLU A 68 -17.39 12.01 10.88
N SER A 69 -16.76 11.86 12.05
CA SER A 69 -16.92 12.76 13.20
C SER A 69 -15.80 13.81 13.30
N ASP A 70 -14.85 13.80 12.36
CA ASP A 70 -13.73 14.74 12.34
C ASP A 70 -14.21 16.11 11.83
N GLU A 71 -13.96 17.16 12.60
CA GLU A 71 -14.39 18.54 12.28
C GLU A 71 -13.78 19.04 10.96
N ASP A 72 -12.54 18.67 10.66
CA ASP A 72 -11.87 19.06 9.41
C ASP A 72 -12.51 18.37 8.20
N TYR A 73 -12.89 17.09 8.35
CA TYR A 73 -13.60 16.34 7.30
C TYR A 73 -15.00 16.89 7.06
N ILE A 74 -15.72 17.23 8.13
CA ILE A 74 -17.06 17.85 8.04
C ILE A 74 -16.97 19.22 7.34
N SER A 75 -16.01 20.06 7.75
CA SER A 75 -15.79 21.38 7.13
C SER A 75 -15.44 21.27 5.65
N PHE A 76 -14.63 20.28 5.28
CA PHE A 76 -14.32 20.00 3.88
C PHE A 76 -15.55 19.58 3.07
N LEU A 77 -16.42 18.71 3.61
CA LEU A 77 -17.66 18.32 2.95
C LEU A 77 -18.63 19.50 2.78
N GLU A 78 -18.70 20.40 3.75
CA GLU A 78 -19.48 21.63 3.65
C GLU A 78 -18.91 22.58 2.58
N SER A 79 -17.58 22.74 2.54
CA SER A 79 -16.89 23.50 1.49
C SER A 79 -17.15 22.92 0.09
N LEU A 80 -17.10 21.60 -0.06
CA LEU A 80 -17.43 20.91 -1.32
C LEU A 80 -18.88 21.14 -1.75
N LYS A 81 -19.83 21.04 -0.82
CA LYS A 81 -21.25 21.32 -1.10
C LYS A 81 -21.48 22.78 -1.48
N ALA A 82 -20.80 23.71 -0.83
CA ALA A 82 -20.85 25.13 -1.16
C ALA A 82 -20.22 25.42 -2.54
N GLN A 83 -19.11 24.76 -2.87
CA GLN A 83 -18.42 24.89 -4.15
C GLN A 83 -19.15 24.23 -5.32
N ALA A 84 -20.04 23.25 -5.10
CA ALA A 84 -20.84 22.65 -6.18
C ALA A 84 -21.77 23.65 -6.92
N SER A 85 -21.89 24.88 -6.41
CA SER A 85 -22.60 26.00 -7.06
C SER A 85 -21.71 26.89 -7.94
N ASN A 86 -20.38 26.72 -7.91
CA ASN A 86 -19.43 27.39 -8.80
C ASN A 86 -18.70 26.35 -9.64
N GLU A 87 -18.46 26.69 -10.91
CA GLU A 87 -18.00 25.77 -11.96
C GLU A 87 -16.85 24.82 -11.55
N PRO A 88 -16.86 23.58 -12.07
CA PRO A 88 -15.84 22.59 -11.73
C PRO A 88 -14.45 23.10 -12.11
N VAL A 89 -13.54 23.11 -11.14
CA VAL A 89 -12.12 23.39 -11.36
C VAL A 89 -11.59 22.33 -12.34
N THR A 90 -11.27 22.76 -13.56
CA THR A 90 -10.83 21.85 -14.62
C THR A 90 -9.36 21.45 -14.40
N LEU A 91 -8.99 20.25 -14.82
CA LEU A 91 -7.61 19.73 -14.76
C LEU A 91 -6.61 20.71 -15.41
N GLU A 92 -7.05 21.42 -16.46
CA GLU A 92 -6.31 22.46 -17.18
C GLU A 92 -6.04 23.70 -16.32
N SER A 93 -7.04 24.16 -15.55
CA SER A 93 -6.87 25.31 -14.65
C SER A 93 -5.86 25.03 -13.53
N LEU A 94 -5.86 23.77 -13.05
CA LEU A 94 -4.95 23.33 -12.00
C LEU A 94 -3.53 23.19 -12.57
N SER A 95 -3.35 22.55 -13.72
CA SER A 95 -2.01 22.46 -14.35
C SER A 95 -1.43 23.84 -14.65
N MET A 96 -2.26 24.81 -15.04
CA MET A 96 -1.85 26.20 -15.32
C MET A 96 -1.43 26.96 -14.05
N SER A 97 -2.01 26.67 -12.88
CA SER A 97 -1.65 27.35 -11.63
C SER A 97 -0.32 26.86 -11.04
N TRP A 98 -0.04 25.56 -11.13
CA TRP A 98 1.23 24.95 -10.72
C TRP A 98 2.39 25.24 -11.67
N SER A 99 2.09 25.63 -12.91
CA SER A 99 3.09 25.92 -13.94
C SER A 99 3.60 27.36 -13.91
N ARG A 100 2.97 28.28 -13.16
CA ARG A 100 3.39 29.69 -13.13
C ARG A 100 4.73 29.86 -12.41
N PRO A 101 5.82 30.23 -13.10
CA PRO A 101 7.05 30.62 -12.42
C PRO A 101 6.81 32.01 -11.82
N ASN A 102 7.06 32.13 -10.52
CA ASN A 102 6.88 33.37 -9.77
C ASN A 102 8.02 34.35 -10.10
N TYR A 103 7.92 35.07 -11.23
CA TYR A 103 8.82 36.16 -11.57
C TYR A 103 8.35 37.46 -10.92
N GLN A 104 8.53 37.59 -9.61
CA GLN A 104 8.65 38.89 -8.96
C GLN A 104 9.79 38.87 -7.94
N ARG A 105 11.00 39.12 -8.44
CA ARG A 105 12.05 39.87 -7.74
C ARG A 105 12.97 40.48 -8.79
N LEU A 106 12.71 41.75 -9.10
CA LEU A 106 13.72 42.76 -9.41
C LEU A 106 13.35 44.00 -8.61
#